data_AF-A0A538BS55-F1
#
_entry.id   AF-A0A538BS55-F1
#
_cell.length_a   1.000
_cell.length_b   1.000
_cell.length_c   1.000
_cell.angle_alpha   90.00
_cell.angle_beta   90.00
_cell.angle_gamma   90.00
#
_symmetry.space_group_name_H-M   'P 1'
#
loop_
_entity.id
_entity.type
_entity.pdbx_description
1 polymer ?
#
loop_
_entity_poly.entity_id
_entity_poly.type
_entity_poly.pdbx_seq_one_letter_code
_entity_poly.pdbx_strand_id
1 'polypeptide(L)'
;MAVKEAPTAALAPEPERGRLLDWLTTTDHKKIGLLYLINSFAFFAVAGIFALLMRTELARPGTQVFAPHAYNQLFTLHGTLMIFLVIFPLLAG
;
A
#
# COMPACT_ATOMS: atom_id res chain seq x y z
N MET A 1 42.32 -29.90 37.02
CA MET A 1 41.65 -29.60 35.73
C MET A 1 40.71 -28.44 35.98
N ALA A 2 41.22 -27.21 35.87
CA ALA A 2 40.44 -26.01 36.19
C ALA A 2 39.60 -25.62 34.96
N VAL A 3 38.29 -25.76 35.06
CA VAL A 3 37.35 -25.18 34.09
C VAL A 3 37.40 -23.68 34.32
N LYS A 4 38.10 -22.98 33.43
CA LYS A 4 38.09 -21.53 33.36
C LYS A 4 36.74 -21.13 32.79
N GLU A 5 35.83 -20.67 33.64
CA GLU A 5 34.57 -20.09 33.18
C GLU A 5 34.90 -18.91 32.26
N ALA A 6 34.54 -19.05 30.98
CA ALA A 6 34.66 -17.97 30.03
C ALA A 6 33.75 -16.83 30.50
N PRO A 7 34.23 -15.58 30.58
CA PRO A 7 33.36 -14.45 30.85
C PRO A 7 32.25 -14.46 29.81
N THR A 8 30.99 -14.55 30.24
CA THR A 8 29.83 -14.30 29.40
C THR A 8 30.04 -12.93 28.77
N ALA A 9 30.52 -12.90 27.53
CA ALA A 9 30.70 -11.67 26.79
C ALA A 9 29.34 -11.00 26.76
N ALA A 10 29.21 -9.89 27.50
CA ALA A 10 28.03 -9.06 27.46
C ALA A 10 27.86 -8.64 26.01
N LEU A 11 26.88 -9.26 25.34
CA LEU A 11 26.53 -8.97 23.97
C LEU A 11 26.23 -7.47 23.92
N ALA A 12 26.99 -6.74 23.13
CA ALA A 12 26.77 -5.32 22.91
C ALA A 12 25.28 -5.08 22.60
N PRO A 13 24.66 -3.99 23.09
CA PRO A 13 23.27 -3.72 22.82
C PRO A 13 23.07 -3.73 21.30
N GLU A 14 22.25 -4.65 20.80
CA GLU A 14 21.92 -4.68 19.38
C GLU A 14 21.37 -3.30 19.02
N PRO A 15 21.86 -2.67 17.94
CA PRO A 15 21.41 -1.35 17.56
C PRO A 15 19.89 -1.41 17.40
N GLU A 16 19.15 -0.59 18.16
CA GLU A 16 17.70 -0.48 18.04
C GLU A 16 17.37 -0.03 16.62
N ARG A 17 17.15 -1.01 15.74
CA ARG A 17 16.77 -0.76 14.36
C ARG A 17 15.42 -0.06 14.44
N GLY A 18 15.38 1.22 14.07
CA GLY A 18 14.18 2.04 14.22
C GLY A 18 12.96 1.33 13.61
N ARG A 19 11.81 1.37 14.28
CA ARG A 19 10.59 0.63 13.86
C ARG A 19 10.24 0.79 12.39
N LEU A 20 10.50 1.95 11.79
CA LEU A 20 10.28 2.17 10.35
C LEU A 20 11.20 1.32 9.48
N LEU A 21 12.48 1.22 9.82
CA LEU A 21 13.46 0.39 9.09
C LEU A 21 13.13 -1.11 9.24
N ASP A 22 12.65 -1.55 10.41
CA ASP A 22 12.23 -2.95 10.61
C ASP A 22 11.05 -3.32 9.70
N TRP A 23 10.06 -2.44 9.54
CA TRP A 23 8.94 -2.67 8.63
C TRP A 23 9.32 -2.54 7.16
N LEU A 24 10.22 -1.62 6.80
CA LEU A 24 10.66 -1.43 5.41
C LEU A 24 11.55 -2.58 4.91
N THR A 25 12.32 -3.19 5.81
CA THR A 25 13.29 -4.26 5.49
C THR A 25 12.85 -5.63 6.02
N THR A 26 11.56 -5.78 6.34
CA THR A 26 11.01 -7.04 6.85
C THR A 26 11.01 -8.14 5.77
N THR A 27 11.31 -9.38 6.18
CA THR A 27 11.19 -10.58 5.34
C THR A 27 10.00 -11.47 5.74
N ASP A 28 9.28 -11.10 6.80
CA ASP A 28 8.09 -11.84 7.25
C ASP A 28 6.91 -11.62 6.30
N HIS A 29 6.45 -12.71 5.66
CA HIS A 29 5.31 -12.71 4.74
C HIS A 29 4.00 -12.21 5.36
N LYS A 30 3.82 -12.34 6.69
CA LYS A 30 2.63 -11.80 7.38
C LYS A 30 2.67 -10.28 7.45
N LYS A 31 3.84 -9.70 7.76
CA LYS A 31 4.04 -8.25 7.77
C LYS A 31 3.92 -7.69 6.36
N ILE A 32 4.50 -8.37 5.37
CA ILE A 32 4.39 -8.00 3.95
C ILE A 32 2.93 -8.03 3.51
N GLY A 33 2.19 -9.11 3.76
CA GLY A 33 0.77 -9.18 3.42
C GLY A 33 -0.06 -8.04 4.02
N LEU A 34 0.19 -7.68 5.29
CA LEU A 34 -0.48 -6.54 5.91
C LEU A 34 -0.12 -5.20 5.24
N LEU A 35 1.14 -4.98 4.87
CA LEU A 35 1.56 -3.78 4.14
C LEU A 35 0.85 -3.67 2.78
N TYR A 36 0.70 -4.80 2.08
CA TYR A 36 -0.02 -4.88 0.82
C TYR A 36 -1.51 -4.56 1.01
N LEU A 37 -2.14 -5.13 2.04
CA LEU A 37 -3.56 -4.90 2.34
C LEU A 37 -3.83 -3.42 2.68
N ILE A 38 -2.98 -2.81 3.52
CA ILE A 38 -3.06 -1.38 3.86
C ILE A 38 -2.90 -0.51 2.62
N ASN A 39 -1.91 -0.82 1.78
CA ASN A 39 -1.67 -0.09 0.54
C ASN A 39 -2.86 -0.20 -0.42
N SER A 40 -3.38 -1.41 -0.66
CA SER A 40 -4.57 -1.64 -1.49
C SER A 40 -5.77 -0.87 -0.99
N PHE A 41 -6.01 -0.85 0.33
CA PHE A 41 -7.14 -0.11 0.90
C PHE A 41 -7.00 1.41 0.73
N ALA A 42 -5.77 1.94 0.88
CA ALA A 42 -5.50 3.36 0.65
C ALA A 42 -5.78 3.76 -0.81
N PHE A 43 -5.28 2.97 -1.78
CA PHE A 43 -5.54 3.25 -3.20
C PHE A 43 -6.98 2.94 -3.63
N PHE A 44 -7.66 2.00 -2.96
CA PHE A 44 -9.08 1.74 -3.16
C PHE A 44 -9.92 2.98 -2.86
N ALA A 45 -9.61 3.70 -1.77
CA ALA A 45 -10.28 4.97 -1.48
C ALA A 45 -10.04 6.01 -2.58
N VAL A 46 -8.79 6.18 -3.05
CA VAL A 46 -8.44 7.14 -4.10
C VAL A 46 -9.15 6.82 -5.42
N ALA A 47 -9.06 5.59 -5.89
CA ALA A 47 -9.72 5.19 -7.12
C ALA A 47 -11.25 5.11 -6.97
N GLY A 48 -11.76 4.86 -5.77
CA GLY A 48 -13.18 5.01 -5.42
C GLY A 48 -13.68 6.45 -5.57
N ILE A 49 -12.87 7.45 -5.18
CA ILE A 49 -13.20 8.87 -5.40
C ILE A 49 -13.30 9.15 -6.90
N PHE A 50 -12.37 8.65 -7.73
CA PHE A 50 -12.50 8.80 -9.19
C PHE A 50 -13.77 8.15 -9.75
N ALA A 51 -14.19 7.01 -9.21
CA ALA A 51 -15.46 6.40 -9.59
C ALA A 51 -16.66 7.29 -9.24
N LEU A 52 -16.65 7.92 -8.06
CA LEU A 52 -17.70 8.85 -7.64
C LEU A 52 -17.73 10.09 -8.54
N LEU A 53 -16.58 10.65 -8.90
CA LEU A 53 -16.49 11.77 -9.83
C LEU A 53 -17.05 11.42 -11.22
N MET A 54 -16.73 10.24 -11.76
CA MET A 54 -17.37 9.78 -13.00
C MET A 54 -18.88 9.62 -12.84
N ARG A 55 -19.33 9.13 -11.68
CA ARG A 55 -20.77 8.99 -11.39
C ARG A 55 -21.48 10.34 -11.34
N THR A 56 -20.80 11.40 -10.92
CA THR A 56 -21.37 12.76 -10.92
C THR A 56 -21.61 13.30 -12.34
N GLU A 57 -20.77 12.96 -13.32
CA GLU A 57 -21.05 13.33 -14.73
C GLU A 57 -22.31 12.64 -15.24
N LEU A 58 -22.44 11.34 -14.97
CA LEU A 58 -23.51 10.52 -15.51
C LEU A 58 -24.85 10.71 -14.76
N ALA A 59 -24.90 11.60 -13.77
CA ALA A 59 -26.10 11.85 -12.98
C ALA A 59 -27.25 12.45 -13.81
N ARG A 60 -26.93 13.20 -14.87
CA ARG A 60 -27.90 13.80 -15.80
C ARG A 60 -27.31 13.80 -17.21
N PRO A 61 -28.15 13.71 -18.26
CA PRO A 61 -27.67 13.73 -19.64
C PRO A 61 -27.03 15.09 -19.99
N GLY A 62 -25.91 15.06 -20.71
CA GLY A 62 -25.11 16.24 -21.07
C GLY A 62 -23.82 16.34 -20.26
N THR A 63 -22.90 17.24 -20.65
CA THR A 63 -21.67 17.52 -19.89
C THR A 63 -21.97 18.40 -18.68
N GLN A 64 -21.58 17.97 -17.47
CA GLN A 64 -21.95 18.68 -16.23
C GLN A 64 -20.75 19.30 -15.51
N VAL A 65 -19.77 18.49 -15.13
CA VAL A 65 -18.62 18.85 -14.29
C VAL A 65 -17.31 18.75 -15.07
N PHE A 66 -17.20 17.80 -16.02
CA PHE A 66 -15.97 17.53 -16.76
C PHE A 66 -16.17 17.57 -18.29
N ALA A 67 -15.16 18.10 -18.98
CA ALA A 67 -15.08 17.99 -20.44
C ALA A 67 -14.86 16.53 -20.85
N PRO A 68 -15.31 16.10 -22.06
CA PRO A 68 -15.21 14.70 -22.50
C PRO A 68 -13.78 14.13 -22.43
N HIS A 69 -12.77 14.94 -22.74
CA HIS A 69 -11.36 14.52 -22.64
C HIS A 69 -10.94 14.23 -21.19
N ALA A 70 -11.34 15.09 -20.25
CA ALA A 70 -11.02 14.91 -18.83
C ALA A 70 -11.74 13.68 -18.23
N TYR A 71 -12.99 13.41 -18.65
CA TYR A 71 -13.70 12.19 -18.28
C TYR A 71 -12.95 10.93 -18.72
N ASN A 72 -12.48 10.90 -19.97
CA ASN A 72 -11.72 9.75 -20.49
C ASN A 72 -10.42 9.54 -19.72
N GLN A 73 -9.72 10.61 -19.32
CA GLN A 73 -8.54 10.50 -18.47
C GLN A 73 -8.87 9.96 -17.08
N LEU A 74 -9.91 10.46 -16.43
CA LEU A 74 -10.36 9.96 -15.13
C LEU A 74 -10.76 8.49 -15.18
N PHE A 75 -11.42 8.05 -16.26
CA PHE A 75 -11.77 6.64 -16.47
C PHE A 75 -10.52 5.76 -16.59
N THR A 76 -9.54 6.16 -17.40
CA THR A 76 -8.29 5.42 -17.53
C THR A 76 -7.54 5.36 -16.20
N LEU A 77 -7.46 6.47 -15.44
CA LEU A 77 -6.79 6.49 -14.14
C LEU A 77 -7.52 5.63 -13.10
N HIS A 78 -8.85 5.68 -13.06
CA HIS A 78 -9.63 4.80 -12.18
C HIS A 78 -9.33 3.32 -12.47
N GLY A 79 -9.37 2.92 -13.74
CA GLY A 79 -9.14 1.53 -14.15
C GLY A 79 -7.71 1.05 -13.87
N THR A 80 -6.69 1.85 -14.19
CA THR A 80 -5.29 1.47 -13.94
C THR A 80 -4.98 1.37 -12.45
N LEU A 81 -5.46 2.30 -11.63
CA LEU A 81 -5.27 2.24 -10.17
C LEU A 81 -5.98 1.05 -9.55
N MET A 82 -7.21 0.74 -10.00
CA MET A 82 -7.93 -0.46 -9.54
C MET A 82 -7.18 -1.74 -9.87
N ILE A 83 -6.73 -1.92 -11.11
CA ILE A 83 -6.05 -3.15 -11.52
C ILE A 83 -4.67 -3.27 -10.85
N PHE A 84 -3.85 -2.23 -10.97
CA PHE A 84 -2.43 -2.30 -10.58
C PHE A 84 -2.17 -2.10 -9.10
N LEU A 85 -2.91 -1.21 -8.43
CA LEU A 85 -2.64 -0.84 -7.05
C LEU A 85 -3.66 -1.38 -6.05
N VAL A 86 -4.79 -1.92 -6.51
CA VAL A 86 -5.78 -2.58 -5.65
C VAL A 86 -5.81 -4.08 -5.91
N ILE A 87 -6.13 -4.54 -7.12
CA ILE A 87 -6.33 -5.96 -7.42
C ILE A 87 -5.04 -6.75 -7.26
N PHE A 88 -3.95 -6.38 -7.93
CA PHE A 88 -2.69 -7.14 -7.82
C PHE A 88 -2.16 -7.24 -6.38
N PRO A 89 -2.07 -6.14 -5.60
CA PRO A 89 -1.52 -6.24 -4.26
C PRO A 89 -2.50 -6.91 -3.28
N LEU A 90 -3.81 -6.82 -3.51
CA LEU A 90 -4.82 -7.53 -2.71
C LEU A 90 -4.77 -9.05 -2.92
N LEU A 91 -4.42 -9.50 -4.12
CA LEU A 91 -4.28 -10.94 -4.42
C LEU A 91 -2.94 -11.51 -3.96
N ALA A 92 -1.89 -10.68 -3.94
CA ALA A 92 -0.53 -11.10 -3.55
C ALA A 92 -0.28 -10.99 -2.04
N GLY A 93 -0.98 -10.10 -1.34
CA GLY A 93 -0.86 -9.88 0.10
C GLY A 93 -1.61 -10.92 0.92
#